data_AF-A0AAE1P8Y8-F1
#
_entry.id   AF-A0AAE1P8Y8-F1
#
_cell.length_a   1.000
_cell.length_b   1.000
_cell.length_c   1.000
_cell.angle_alpha   90.00
_cell.angle_beta   90.00
_cell.angle_gamma   90.00
#
_symmetry.space_group_name_H-M   'P 1'
#
loop_
_entity.id
_entity.type
_entity.pdbx_description
1 polymer ?
#
loop_
_entity_poly.entity_id
_entity_poly.type
_entity_poly.pdbx_seq_one_letter_code
_entity_poly.pdbx_strand_id
1 'polypeptide(L)'
;MEYISSDKSVESDITLLQLRELMEARGMVAVERIQKKYGSVIRLAMKLGTSPSNGLSGDPDDIELRREKYGSNIIPPKPPKTLL
;
A
#
# COMPACT_ATOMS: atom_id res chain seq x y z
N MET A 1 2.31 -2.59 -24.63
CA MET A 1 1.74 -1.71 -23.59
C MET A 1 2.88 -1.41 -22.65
N GLU A 2 3.68 -0.43 -23.05
CA GLU A 2 4.93 -0.07 -22.37
C GLU A 2 4.60 0.84 -21.19
N TYR A 3 4.92 0.38 -19.98
CA TYR A 3 5.04 1.26 -18.82
C TYR A 3 6.53 1.42 -18.55
N ILE A 4 7.16 2.35 -19.25
CA ILE A 4 8.48 2.86 -18.87
C ILE A 4 8.29 4.33 -18.56
N SER A 5 8.59 4.70 -17.32
CA SER A 5 9.36 5.91 -17.00
C SER A 5 9.95 5.74 -15.61
N SER A 6 11.28 5.66 -15.58
CA SER A 6 12.11 5.95 -14.43
C SER A 6 11.74 7.31 -13.84
N ASP A 7 11.17 7.34 -12.66
CA ASP A 7 11.25 8.49 -11.77
C ASP A 7 11.12 8.00 -10.33
N LYS A 8 11.98 8.53 -9.45
CA LYS A 8 12.23 8.08 -8.06
C LYS A 8 10.92 7.93 -7.27
N SER A 9 10.38 6.72 -7.15
CA SER A 9 8.96 6.57 -6.82
C SER A 9 8.72 6.28 -5.34
N VAL A 10 8.39 7.30 -4.55
CA VAL A 10 7.34 7.21 -3.49
C VAL A 10 6.51 8.50 -3.42
N GLU A 11 6.30 9.17 -4.56
CA GLU A 11 5.23 10.18 -4.65
C GLU A 11 3.87 9.49 -4.92
N SER A 12 3.48 8.59 -4.03
CA SER A 12 2.15 7.97 -4.08
C SER A 12 1.11 8.94 -3.51
N ASP A 13 0.07 9.20 -4.29
CA ASP A 13 -1.07 10.09 -3.93
C ASP A 13 -1.92 9.58 -2.74
N ILE A 14 -1.61 8.39 -2.22
CA ILE A 14 -2.42 7.69 -1.22
C ILE A 14 -1.67 7.63 0.10
N THR A 15 -2.32 8.15 1.14
CA THR A 15 -1.76 8.20 2.49
C THR A 15 -1.98 6.88 3.24
N LEU A 16 -1.16 6.65 4.27
CA LEU A 16 -1.32 5.49 5.16
C LEU A 16 -2.70 5.45 5.82
N LEU A 17 -3.26 6.61 6.19
CA LEU A 17 -4.59 6.70 6.79
C LEU A 17 -5.67 6.22 5.81
N GLN A 18 -5.62 6.66 4.55
CA GLN A 18 -6.55 6.24 3.52
C GLN A 18 -6.49 4.73 3.27
N LEU A 19 -5.28 4.15 3.31
CA LEU A 19 -5.10 2.70 3.21
C LEU A 19 -5.71 1.97 4.41
N ARG A 20 -5.55 2.48 5.63
CA ARG A 20 -6.17 1.89 6.83
C ARG A 20 -7.69 1.89 6.75
N GLU A 21 -8.29 3.03 6.41
CA GLU A 21 -9.75 3.14 6.22
C GLU A 21 -10.29 2.18 5.16
N LEU A 22 -9.50 1.94 4.11
CA LEU A 22 -9.86 0.98 3.07
C LEU A 22 -9.75 -0.46 3.58
N MET A 23 -8.67 -0.77 4.31
CA MET A 23 -8.40 -2.07 4.92
C MET A 23 -9.32 -2.40 6.11
N GLU A 24 -10.18 -1.49 6.54
CA GLU A 24 -11.26 -1.73 7.51
C GLU A 24 -12.58 -2.14 6.83
N ALA A 25 -12.79 -1.71 5.57
CA ALA A 25 -14.00 -2.07 4.82
C ALA A 25 -13.98 -3.55 4.39
N ARG A 26 -15.14 -4.20 4.33
CA ARG A 26 -15.29 -5.63 3.98
C ARG A 26 -16.37 -5.83 2.92
N GLY A 27 -16.24 -6.90 2.12
CA GLY A 27 -17.24 -7.32 1.14
C GLY A 27 -17.60 -6.23 0.13
N MET A 28 -18.89 -6.11 -0.18
CA MET A 28 -19.40 -5.12 -1.16
C MET A 28 -19.07 -3.67 -0.80
N VAL A 29 -19.01 -3.34 0.49
CA VAL A 29 -18.69 -1.98 0.96
C VAL A 29 -17.28 -1.58 0.55
N ALA A 30 -16.32 -2.52 0.60
CA ALA A 30 -14.95 -2.28 0.16
C ALA A 30 -14.91 -2.06 -1.36
N VAL A 31 -15.61 -2.88 -2.14
CA VAL A 31 -15.67 -2.75 -3.61
C VAL A 31 -16.23 -1.40 -4.02
N GLU A 32 -17.35 -0.98 -3.42
CA GLU A 32 -17.97 0.30 -3.71
C GLU A 32 -17.05 1.47 -3.31
N ARG A 33 -16.37 1.37 -2.17
CA ARG A 33 -15.41 2.39 -1.72
C ARG A 33 -14.23 2.52 -2.68
N ILE A 34 -13.72 1.39 -3.20
CA ILE A 34 -12.65 1.39 -4.21
C ILE A 34 -13.13 2.06 -5.48
N GLN A 35 -14.30 1.66 -5.97
CA GLN A 35 -14.88 2.22 -7.19
C GLN A 35 -15.13 3.73 -7.07
N LYS A 36 -15.69 4.19 -5.94
CA LYS A 36 -16.01 5.61 -5.71
C LYS A 36 -14.77 6.49 -5.49
N LYS A 37 -13.83 6.06 -4.64
CA LYS A 37 -12.66 6.90 -4.28
C LYS A 37 -11.52 6.79 -5.29
N TYR A 38 -11.29 5.61 -5.86
CA TYR A 38 -10.10 5.32 -6.66
C TYR A 38 -10.43 4.94 -8.11
N GLY A 39 -11.70 4.67 -8.43
CA GLY A 39 -12.16 4.37 -9.78
C GLY A 39 -11.99 2.91 -10.18
N SER A 40 -10.87 2.27 -9.86
CA SER A 40 -10.68 0.82 -10.05
C SER A 40 -9.50 0.32 -9.23
N VAL A 41 -9.39 -1.01 -9.07
CA VAL A 41 -8.23 -1.65 -8.44
C VAL A 41 -6.94 -1.36 -9.23
N ILE A 42 -7.02 -1.31 -10.56
CA ILE A 42 -5.87 -0.99 -11.43
C ILE A 42 -5.39 0.44 -11.17
N ARG A 43 -6.33 1.40 -11.09
CA ARG A 43 -6.01 2.80 -10.83
C ARG A 43 -5.48 3.00 -9.41
N LEU A 44 -5.98 2.25 -8.45
CA LEU A 44 -5.43 2.18 -7.09
C LEU A 44 -3.98 1.69 -7.09
N ALA A 45 -3.69 0.58 -7.78
CA ALA A 45 -2.34 0.04 -7.90
C ALA A 45 -1.37 1.05 -8.55
N MET A 46 -1.79 1.70 -9.65
CA MET A 46 -1.01 2.77 -10.28
C MET A 46 -0.73 3.94 -9.33
N LYS A 47 -1.74 4.39 -8.56
CA LYS A 47 -1.56 5.46 -7.55
C LYS A 47 -0.65 5.07 -6.39
N LEU A 48 -0.54 3.78 -6.09
CA LEU A 48 0.40 3.23 -5.11
C LEU A 48 1.80 2.96 -5.71
N GLY A 49 1.99 3.24 -7.00
CA GLY A 49 3.24 2.95 -7.71
C GLY A 49 3.55 1.45 -7.74
N THR A 50 2.53 0.60 -7.89
CA THR A 50 2.69 -0.87 -7.92
C THR A 50 1.94 -1.48 -9.10
N SER A 51 2.44 -2.60 -9.62
CA SER A 51 1.72 -3.36 -10.64
C SER A 51 0.60 -4.18 -10.00
N PRO A 52 -0.63 -4.16 -10.53
CA PRO A 52 -1.72 -4.99 -10.01
C PRO A 52 -1.46 -6.50 -10.21
N SER A 53 -0.61 -6.87 -11.17
CA SER A 53 -0.32 -8.27 -11.51
C SER A 53 1.04 -8.74 -11.01
N ASN A 54 2.06 -7.87 -11.11
CA ASN A 54 3.44 -8.22 -10.81
C ASN A 54 3.94 -7.65 -9.47
N GLY A 55 3.18 -6.74 -8.85
CA GLY A 55 3.59 -6.07 -7.61
C GLY A 55 4.73 -5.07 -7.81
N LEU A 56 5.63 -5.02 -6.81
CA LEU A 56 6.80 -4.14 -6.79
C LEU A 56 7.98 -4.77 -7.52
N SER A 57 8.87 -3.94 -8.05
CA SER A 57 10.09 -4.37 -8.77
C SER A 57 11.12 -5.05 -7.86
N GLY A 58 11.05 -4.82 -6.54
CA GLY A 58 12.05 -5.30 -5.57
C GLY A 58 13.30 -4.42 -5.48
N ASP A 59 13.26 -3.22 -6.06
CA ASP A 59 14.32 -2.23 -5.95
C ASP A 59 14.56 -1.82 -4.48
N PRO A 60 15.78 -1.95 -3.93
CA PRO A 60 16.05 -1.67 -2.52
C PRO A 60 15.68 -0.25 -2.07
N ASP A 61 15.92 0.75 -2.92
CA ASP A 61 15.66 2.16 -2.61
C ASP A 61 14.15 2.44 -2.55
N ASP A 62 13.37 1.91 -3.50
CA ASP A 62 11.89 1.96 -3.47
C ASP A 62 11.34 1.26 -2.22
N ILE A 63 11.92 0.11 -1.83
CA ILE A 63 11.48 -0.63 -0.64
C ILE A 63 11.77 0.14 0.65
N GLU A 64 12.94 0.77 0.77
CA GLU A 64 13.29 1.59 1.94
C GLU A 64 12.35 2.79 2.06
N LEU A 65 12.14 3.53 0.97
CA LEU A 65 11.28 4.70 0.95
C LEU A 65 9.81 4.35 1.24
N ARG A 66 9.35 3.17 0.81
CA ARG A 66 8.01 2.65 1.19
C ARG A 66 7.91 2.32 2.67
N ARG A 67 8.97 1.77 3.28
CA ARG A 67 8.99 1.51 4.73
C ARG A 67 8.93 2.82 5.52
N GLU A 68 9.59 3.87 5.06
CA GLU A 68 9.51 5.20 5.68
C GLU A 68 8.10 5.78 5.58
N LYS A 69 7.46 5.70 4.41
CA LYS A 69 6.12 6.28 4.19
C LYS A 69 4.98 5.49 4.80
N TYR A 70 5.00 4.17 4.68
CA TYR A 70 3.88 3.29 5.04
C TYR A 70 4.12 2.49 6.33
N GLY A 71 5.35 2.47 6.82
CA GLY A 71 5.76 1.69 7.97
C GLY A 71 6.17 0.25 7.61
N SER A 72 6.62 -0.46 8.63
CA SER A 72 7.01 -1.87 8.52
C SER A 72 5.81 -2.81 8.64
N ASN A 73 5.84 -3.94 7.92
CA ASN A 73 4.86 -5.02 8.05
C ASN A 73 5.20 -6.01 9.18
N ILE A 74 5.99 -5.58 10.16
CA ILE A 74 6.36 -6.40 11.31
C ILE A 74 5.37 -6.13 12.44
N ILE A 75 4.61 -7.15 12.81
CA ILE A 75 3.80 -7.13 14.03
C ILE A 75 4.77 -7.39 15.20
N PRO A 76 4.96 -6.43 16.13
CA PRO A 76 5.87 -6.64 17.25
C PRO A 76 5.39 -7.80 18.11
N PRO A 77 6.31 -8.63 18.65
CA PRO A 77 5.93 -9.69 19.57
C PRO A 77 5.26 -9.07 20.80
N LYS A 78 4.27 -9.77 21.34
CA LYS A 78 3.64 -9.34 22.60
C LYS A 78 4.73 -9.26 23.69
N PRO A 79 4.72 -8.23 24.55
CA PRO A 79 5.65 -8.20 25.68
C PRO A 79 5.48 -9.48 26.52
N PRO A 80 6.58 -10.05 27.04
CA PRO A 80 6.51 -11.26 27.85
C PRO A 80 5.62 -11.02 29.08
N LYS A 81 4.90 -12.05 29.51
CA LYS A 81 4.08 -11.97 30.72
C LYS A 81 5.00 -11.74 31.93
N THR A 82 4.69 -10.73 32.75
CA THR A 82 5.40 -10.49 34.00
C THR A 82 5.08 -11.61 35.02
N LEU A 83 6.07 -12.06 35.79
CA LEU A 83 5.93 -13.12 36.80
C LEU A 83 5.48 -12.58 38.18
N LEU A 84 4.80 -11.44 38.22
CA LEU A 84 4.38 -10.75 39.46
C LEU A 84 2.91 -11.04 39.79
#